data_AF-A0A673Z283-F1
#
_entry.id   AF-A0A673Z283-F1
#
_cell.length_a   1.000
_cell.length_b   1.000
_cell.length_c   1.000
_cell.angle_alpha   90.00
_cell.angle_beta   90.00
_cell.angle_gamma   90.00
#
_symmetry.space_group_name_H-M   'P 1'
#
loop_
_entity.id
_entity.type
_entity.pdbx_description
1 polymer ?
#
loop_
_entity_poly.entity_id
_entity_poly.type
_entity_poly.pdbx_seq_one_letter_code
_entity_poly.pdbx_strand_id
1 'polypeptide(L)'
;MYRLQIATLRLTYFYLFYIFVLQSKKKGLSHEEKRTRMMEIFFETKEVFQLKDIEKIAPKTKGITPMSVKEVLQSLVDDNMVDCERVGTSNYYWAFPSKALHARKRRLEELDKQHTEVKQRKMSLQQAVDKAKVGREDTEERASLLKELQALREKRSHLKAKLEKYRECDPEVIEEMRKSNVTAKEAVSRWTDNVFAIKSWAKRKFGFDDGRIDKAFGIPEDFDYMD
;
A
#
# COMPACT_ATOMS: atom_id res chain seq x y z
N MET A 1 -45.62 -1.87 49.26
CA MET A 1 -44.98 -1.39 48.02
C MET A 1 -45.79 -0.32 47.27
N TYR A 2 -47.11 -0.47 47.06
CA TYR A 2 -47.91 0.48 46.28
C TYR A 2 -47.94 1.95 46.79
N ARG A 3 -47.80 2.19 48.10
CA ARG A 3 -47.81 3.56 48.66
C ARG A 3 -46.57 4.39 48.32
N LEU A 4 -45.40 3.76 48.15
CA LEU A 4 -44.18 4.49 47.73
C LEU A 4 -44.23 4.86 46.24
N GLN A 5 -44.82 4.02 45.40
CA GLN A 5 -44.93 4.25 43.96
C GLN A 5 -45.90 5.39 43.62
N ILE A 6 -46.98 5.54 44.40
CA ILE A 6 -47.93 6.66 44.25
C ILE A 6 -47.30 7.98 44.74
N ALA A 7 -46.46 7.93 45.77
CA ALA A 7 -45.76 9.12 46.28
C ALA A 7 -44.71 9.63 45.28
N THR A 8 -43.94 8.74 44.64
CA THR A 8 -42.99 9.13 43.58
C THR A 8 -43.69 9.65 42.34
N LEU A 9 -44.80 9.04 41.90
CA LEU A 9 -45.62 9.56 40.79
C LEU A 9 -46.23 10.93 41.08
N ARG A 10 -46.65 11.19 42.33
CA ARG A 10 -47.16 12.51 42.74
C ARG A 10 -46.05 13.55 42.84
N LEU A 11 -44.86 13.18 43.34
CA LEU A 11 -43.72 14.09 43.36
C LEU A 11 -43.23 14.43 41.96
N THR A 12 -43.16 13.47 41.04
CA THR A 12 -42.74 13.72 39.65
C THR A 12 -43.78 14.57 38.91
N TYR A 13 -45.08 14.31 39.10
CA TYR A 13 -46.14 15.17 38.55
C TYR A 13 -46.11 16.57 39.15
N PHE A 14 -45.88 16.70 40.46
CA PHE A 14 -45.79 18.01 41.10
C PHE A 14 -44.55 18.79 40.65
N TYR A 15 -43.40 18.12 40.47
CA TYR A 15 -42.19 18.74 39.91
C TYR A 15 -42.37 19.13 38.44
N LEU A 16 -42.96 18.25 37.62
CA LEU A 16 -43.27 18.55 36.21
C LEU A 16 -44.29 19.68 36.08
N PHE A 17 -45.32 19.70 36.93
CA PHE A 17 -46.34 20.76 36.97
C PHE A 17 -45.75 22.08 37.49
N TYR A 18 -44.88 22.04 38.50
CA TYR A 18 -44.19 23.23 39.01
C TYR A 18 -43.17 23.79 38.02
N ILE A 19 -42.44 22.94 37.27
CA ILE A 19 -41.59 23.35 36.14
C ILE A 19 -42.44 23.96 35.02
N PHE A 20 -43.58 23.35 34.69
CA PHE A 20 -44.50 23.85 33.67
C PHE A 20 -45.12 25.21 34.05
N VAL A 21 -45.48 25.40 35.33
CA VAL A 21 -46.03 26.66 35.85
C VAL A 21 -44.96 27.75 35.98
N LEU A 22 -43.71 27.39 36.36
CA LEU A 22 -42.58 28.34 36.41
C LEU A 22 -42.12 28.83 35.03
N GLN A 23 -42.39 28.08 33.95
CA GLN A 23 -42.14 28.52 32.58
C GLN A 23 -43.21 29.48 32.02
N SER A 24 -44.30 29.74 32.76
CA SER A 24 -45.37 30.66 32.35
C SER A 24 -45.13 32.11 32.80
N LYS A 25 -43.92 32.63 32.58
CA LYS A 25 -43.67 34.08 32.49
C LYS A 25 -43.30 34.37 31.05
N LYS A 26 -44.09 35.22 30.37
CA LYS A 26 -43.99 35.59 28.94
C LYS A 26 -42.56 36.01 28.53
N LYS A 27 -41.68 35.03 28.31
CA LYS A 27 -40.47 35.14 27.50
C LYS A 27 -40.85 34.69 26.09
N GLY A 28 -40.38 35.42 25.08
CA GLY A 28 -40.50 34.94 23.69
C GLY A 28 -39.82 33.58 23.55
N LEU A 29 -40.28 32.76 22.59
CA LEU A 29 -39.66 31.47 22.35
C LEU A 29 -38.15 31.63 22.09
N SER A 30 -37.34 30.82 22.77
CA SER A 30 -35.94 30.63 22.45
C SER A 30 -35.78 29.95 21.08
N HIS A 31 -34.58 30.03 20.50
CA HIS A 31 -34.30 29.40 19.21
C HIS A 31 -34.54 27.89 19.25
N GLU A 32 -34.13 27.20 20.33
CA GLU A 32 -34.31 25.76 20.49
C GLU A 32 -35.79 25.35 20.64
N GLU A 33 -36.58 26.15 21.35
CA GLU A 33 -38.03 25.93 21.44
C GLU A 33 -38.70 26.10 20.08
N LYS A 34 -38.26 27.05 19.25
CA LYS A 34 -38.76 27.22 17.88
C LYS A 34 -38.40 26.00 17.01
N ARG A 35 -37.17 25.48 17.14
CA ARG A 35 -36.72 24.25 16.44
C ARG A 35 -37.59 23.06 16.79
N THR A 36 -37.84 22.84 18.09
CA THR A 36 -38.68 21.74 18.58
C THR A 36 -40.11 21.87 18.05
N ARG A 37 -40.72 23.06 18.18
CA ARG A 37 -42.08 23.29 17.67
C ARG A 37 -42.19 23.19 16.15
N MET A 38 -41.15 23.58 15.42
CA MET A 38 -41.10 23.41 13.96
C MET A 38 -41.06 21.92 13.58
N MET A 39 -40.28 21.11 14.30
CA MET A 39 -40.25 19.66 14.13
C MET A 39 -41.61 19.00 14.41
N GLU A 40 -42.34 19.47 15.43
CA GLU A 40 -43.69 18.98 15.72
C GLU A 40 -44.62 19.15 14.52
N ILE A 41 -44.53 20.25 13.77
CA ILE A 41 -45.36 20.46 12.57
C ILE A 41 -45.14 19.31 11.59
N PHE A 42 -43.88 19.00 11.25
CA PHE A 42 -43.57 17.92 10.31
C PHE A 42 -43.99 16.54 10.82
N PHE A 43 -43.84 16.28 12.12
CA PHE A 43 -44.17 14.97 12.71
C PHE A 43 -45.67 14.75 12.92
N GLU A 44 -46.43 15.82 13.19
CA GLU A 44 -47.88 15.78 13.33
C GLU A 44 -48.57 15.64 11.97
N THR A 45 -48.19 16.46 10.99
CA THR A 45 -48.83 16.45 9.66
C THR A 45 -48.34 15.30 8.81
N LYS A 46 -47.06 14.93 8.91
CA LYS A 46 -46.40 13.93 8.05
C LYS A 46 -46.56 14.29 6.56
N GLU A 47 -46.50 15.57 6.25
CA GLU A 47 -46.65 16.12 4.90
C GLU A 47 -45.34 16.78 4.42
N VAL A 48 -45.31 17.06 3.11
CA VAL A 48 -44.22 17.78 2.45
C VAL A 48 -44.66 19.21 2.20
N PHE A 49 -43.84 20.18 2.59
CA PHE A 49 -44.18 21.60 2.52
C PHE A 49 -43.22 22.39 1.64
N GLN A 50 -43.73 23.45 1.00
CA GLN A 50 -42.87 24.51 0.46
C GLN A 50 -42.61 25.56 1.54
N LEU A 51 -41.54 26.35 1.39
CA LEU A 51 -41.20 27.43 2.34
C LEU A 51 -42.40 28.36 2.62
N LYS A 52 -43.12 28.76 1.56
CA LYS A 52 -44.30 29.63 1.65
C LYS A 52 -45.45 29.05 2.50
N ASP A 53 -45.54 27.73 2.60
CA ASP A 53 -46.59 27.05 3.36
C ASP A 53 -46.17 26.98 4.84
N ILE A 54 -44.90 26.68 5.11
CA ILE A 54 -44.32 26.70 6.47
C ILE A 54 -44.39 28.11 7.06
N GLU A 55 -44.09 29.16 6.28
CA GLU A 55 -44.19 30.56 6.71
C GLU A 55 -45.60 30.97 7.14
N LYS A 56 -46.64 30.27 6.66
CA LYS A 56 -48.03 30.48 7.08
C LYS A 56 -48.42 29.61 8.28
N ILE A 57 -48.03 28.33 8.26
CA ILE A 57 -48.42 27.35 9.27
C ILE A 57 -47.68 27.60 10.58
N ALA A 58 -46.36 27.79 10.54
CA ALA A 58 -45.52 27.87 11.74
C ALA A 58 -45.88 29.02 12.71
N PRO A 59 -46.19 30.25 12.26
CA PRO A 59 -46.70 31.29 13.14
C PRO A 59 -48.11 31.00 13.67
N LYS A 60 -48.97 30.43 12.81
CA LYS A 60 -50.39 30.22 13.11
C LYS A 60 -50.63 29.08 14.11
N THR A 61 -49.93 27.95 13.95
CA THR A 61 -50.17 26.74 14.77
C THR A 61 -49.26 26.67 15.98
N LYS A 62 -48.00 27.12 15.85
CA LYS A 62 -46.98 26.94 16.88
C LYS A 62 -46.42 28.24 17.46
N GLY A 63 -46.86 29.40 16.97
CA GLY A 63 -46.49 30.72 17.50
C GLY A 63 -45.04 31.11 17.20
N ILE A 64 -44.41 30.53 16.18
CA ILE A 64 -43.06 30.89 15.75
C ILE A 64 -43.10 32.27 15.07
N THR A 65 -42.21 33.18 15.47
CA THR A 65 -42.17 34.53 14.87
C THR A 65 -41.93 34.44 13.35
N PRO A 66 -42.75 35.06 12.49
CA PRO A 66 -42.65 34.94 11.03
C PRO A 66 -41.25 35.20 10.49
N MET A 67 -40.59 36.25 10.98
CA MET A 67 -39.22 36.62 10.58
C MET A 67 -38.15 35.56 10.88
N SER A 68 -38.42 34.64 11.83
CA SER A 68 -37.48 33.59 12.23
C SER A 68 -37.75 32.23 11.60
N VAL A 69 -38.86 32.06 10.88
CA VAL A 69 -39.26 30.75 10.32
C VAL A 69 -38.19 30.19 9.38
N LYS A 70 -37.69 31.02 8.46
CA LYS A 70 -36.67 30.61 7.48
C LYS A 70 -35.35 30.21 8.15
N GLU A 71 -34.88 30.99 9.12
CA GLU A 71 -33.65 30.71 9.86
C GLU A 71 -33.76 29.40 10.67
N VAL A 72 -34.86 29.22 11.40
CA VAL A 72 -35.14 28.01 12.18
C VAL A 72 -35.24 26.79 11.27
N LEU A 73 -35.94 26.89 10.14
CA LEU A 73 -36.04 25.81 9.17
C LEU A 73 -34.67 25.44 8.60
N GLN A 74 -33.86 26.44 8.23
CA GLN A 74 -32.51 26.19 7.72
C GLN A 74 -31.63 25.49 8.75
N SER A 75 -31.67 25.92 10.02
CA SER A 75 -30.92 25.27 11.11
C SER A 75 -31.31 23.80 11.34
N LEU A 76 -32.55 23.42 11.01
CA LEU A 76 -33.02 22.03 11.10
C LEU A 76 -32.55 21.21 9.90
N VAL A 77 -32.48 21.83 8.72
CA VAL A 77 -31.94 21.20 7.50
C VAL A 77 -30.44 20.97 7.65
N ASP A 78 -29.69 21.96 8.15
CA ASP A 78 -28.25 21.87 8.34
C ASP A 78 -27.88 20.73 9.31
N ASP A 79 -28.68 20.52 10.36
CA ASP A 79 -28.52 19.44 11.33
C ASP A 79 -29.16 18.10 10.87
N ASN A 80 -29.58 18.00 9.60
CA ASN A 80 -30.22 16.83 8.98
C ASN A 80 -31.50 16.34 9.69
N MET A 81 -32.15 17.21 10.47
CA MET A 81 -33.41 16.91 11.16
C MET A 81 -34.63 17.07 10.23
N VAL A 82 -34.53 17.99 9.27
CA VAL A 82 -35.50 18.18 8.18
C VAL A 82 -34.80 17.93 6.84
N ASP A 83 -35.42 17.14 5.98
CA ASP A 83 -34.97 16.98 4.61
C ASP A 83 -35.35 18.19 3.77
N CYS A 84 -34.48 18.54 2.84
CA CYS A 84 -34.74 19.54 1.81
C CYS A 84 -34.34 18.95 0.45
N GLU A 85 -35.27 18.93 -0.50
CA GLU A 85 -34.97 18.57 -1.89
C GLU A 85 -35.50 19.63 -2.84
N ARG A 86 -34.69 19.94 -3.84
CA ARG A 86 -35.05 20.87 -4.90
C ARG A 86 -35.68 20.11 -6.05
N VAL A 87 -36.96 20.39 -6.32
CA VAL A 87 -37.67 19.85 -7.47
C VAL A 87 -38.07 21.01 -8.38
N GLY A 88 -37.40 21.09 -9.54
CA GLY A 88 -37.52 22.21 -10.47
C GLY A 88 -36.98 23.53 -9.88
N THR A 89 -37.84 24.53 -9.79
CA THR A 89 -37.50 25.85 -9.24
C THR A 89 -37.79 25.98 -7.74
N SER A 90 -38.37 24.97 -7.10
CA SER A 90 -38.88 25.03 -5.74
C SER A 90 -38.18 24.04 -4.82
N ASN A 91 -37.97 24.45 -3.55
CA ASN A 91 -37.48 23.57 -2.49
C ASN A 91 -38.66 23.01 -1.69
N TYR A 92 -38.59 21.71 -1.41
CA TYR A 92 -39.57 20.96 -0.64
C TYR A 92 -38.92 20.47 0.65
N TYR A 93 -39.65 20.58 1.75
CA TYR A 93 -39.17 20.26 3.10
C TYR A 93 -40.08 19.22 3.75
N TRP A 94 -39.50 18.21 4.39
CA TRP A 94 -40.25 17.20 5.13
C TRP A 94 -39.41 16.58 6.24
N ALA A 95 -40.07 15.99 7.24
CA ALA A 95 -39.41 15.14 8.22
C ALA A 95 -40.39 14.06 8.69
N PHE A 96 -39.93 12.80 8.69
CA PHE A 96 -40.74 11.67 9.16
C PHE A 96 -40.15 11.07 10.44
N PRO A 97 -40.98 10.74 11.46
CA PRO A 97 -40.51 10.13 12.70
C PRO A 97 -39.71 8.83 12.49
N SER A 98 -40.02 8.07 11.45
CA SER A 98 -39.39 6.78 11.15
C SER A 98 -37.99 6.91 10.53
N LYS A 99 -37.63 8.08 9.96
CA LYS A 99 -36.38 8.25 9.21
C LYS A 99 -35.15 8.00 10.07
N ALA A 100 -35.09 8.58 11.26
CA ALA A 100 -33.97 8.40 12.18
C ALA A 100 -33.78 6.93 12.58
N LEU A 101 -34.89 6.21 12.79
CA LEU A 101 -34.88 4.78 13.09
C LEU A 101 -34.36 3.96 11.90
N HIS A 102 -34.86 4.21 10.69
CA HIS A 102 -34.41 3.49 9.49
C HIS A 102 -32.94 3.79 9.14
N ALA A 103 -32.48 5.03 9.32
CA ALA A 103 -31.08 5.40 9.14
C ALA A 103 -30.17 4.62 10.11
N ARG A 104 -30.55 4.55 11.39
CA ARG A 104 -29.81 3.77 12.40
C ARG A 104 -29.81 2.27 12.09
N LYS A 105 -30.95 1.70 11.68
CA LYS A 105 -31.04 0.28 11.28
C LYS A 105 -30.13 -0.05 10.10
N ARG A 106 -30.19 0.74 9.02
CA ARG A 106 -29.29 0.56 7.86
C ARG A 106 -27.82 0.67 8.26
N ARG A 107 -27.49 1.61 9.15
CA ARG A 107 -26.12 1.75 9.64
C ARG A 107 -25.66 0.54 10.45
N LEU A 108 -26.56 -0.03 11.26
CA LEU A 108 -26.29 -1.24 12.04
C LEU A 108 -26.07 -2.44 11.11
N GLU A 109 -26.94 -2.64 10.12
CA GLU A 109 -26.81 -3.72 9.12
C GLU A 109 -25.50 -3.63 8.34
N GLU A 110 -25.11 -2.43 7.91
CA GLU A 110 -23.83 -2.20 7.22
C GLU A 110 -22.63 -2.52 8.12
N LEU A 111 -22.66 -2.08 9.39
CA LEU A 111 -21.59 -2.36 10.35
C LEU A 111 -21.50 -3.86 10.69
N ASP A 112 -22.62 -4.55 10.79
CA ASP A 112 -22.65 -6.00 11.05
C ASP A 112 -22.07 -6.78 9.86
N LYS A 113 -22.43 -6.38 8.63
CA LYS A 113 -21.83 -6.93 7.41
C LYS A 113 -20.31 -6.72 7.39
N GLN A 114 -19.83 -5.50 7.63
CA GLN A 114 -18.39 -5.22 7.68
C GLN A 114 -17.69 -6.03 8.78
N HIS A 115 -18.30 -6.15 9.95
CA HIS A 115 -17.76 -6.92 11.06
C HIS A 115 -17.64 -8.42 10.71
N THR A 116 -18.67 -9.00 10.08
CA THR A 116 -18.64 -10.41 9.66
C THR A 116 -17.58 -10.67 8.59
N GLU A 117 -17.45 -9.80 7.59
CA GLU A 117 -16.41 -9.89 6.55
C GLU A 117 -14.99 -9.81 7.14
N VAL A 118 -14.73 -8.82 8.00
CA VAL A 118 -13.43 -8.67 8.66
C VAL A 118 -13.13 -9.86 9.57
N LYS A 119 -14.13 -10.38 10.29
CA LYS A 119 -13.98 -11.57 11.15
C LYS A 119 -13.59 -12.80 10.33
N GLN A 120 -14.27 -13.04 9.20
CA GLN A 120 -13.93 -14.14 8.29
C GLN A 120 -12.52 -13.99 7.72
N ARG A 121 -12.14 -12.79 7.26
CA ARG A 121 -10.80 -12.51 6.77
C ARG A 121 -9.74 -12.77 7.84
N LYS A 122 -9.96 -12.30 9.08
CA LYS A 122 -9.07 -12.58 10.21
C LYS A 122 -8.88 -14.08 10.44
N MET A 123 -9.98 -14.85 10.43
CA MET A 123 -9.91 -16.31 10.59
C MET A 123 -9.08 -16.97 9.48
N SER A 124 -9.30 -16.59 8.21
CA SER A 124 -8.53 -17.15 7.09
C SER A 124 -7.04 -16.80 7.17
N LEU A 125 -6.71 -15.56 7.55
CA LEU A 125 -5.33 -15.12 7.72
C LEU A 125 -4.65 -15.86 8.87
N GLN A 126 -5.35 -16.04 10.00
CA GLN A 126 -4.82 -16.79 11.13
C GLN A 126 -4.49 -18.24 10.75
N GLN A 127 -5.40 -18.92 10.04
CA GLN A 127 -5.15 -20.26 9.53
C GLN A 127 -3.95 -20.32 8.58
N ALA A 128 -3.78 -19.32 7.71
CA ALA A 128 -2.64 -19.24 6.80
C ALA A 128 -1.31 -19.04 7.57
N VAL A 129 -1.33 -18.18 8.59
CA VAL A 129 -0.17 -17.96 9.48
C VAL A 129 0.18 -19.23 10.23
N ASP A 130 -0.81 -19.93 10.80
CA ASP A 130 -0.58 -21.15 11.56
C ASP A 130 -0.01 -22.26 10.67
N LYS A 131 -0.54 -22.42 9.45
CA LYS A 131 0.02 -23.34 8.43
C LYS A 131 1.46 -22.98 8.05
N ALA A 132 1.78 -21.68 7.89
CA ALA A 132 3.11 -21.22 7.51
C ALA A 132 4.15 -21.33 8.65
N LYS A 133 3.68 -21.40 9.91
CA LYS A 133 4.51 -21.61 11.09
C LYS A 133 4.95 -23.06 11.26
N VAL A 134 4.17 -24.03 10.79
CA VAL A 134 4.54 -25.45 10.84
C VAL A 134 5.86 -25.67 10.10
N GLY A 135 6.87 -26.22 10.79
CA GLY A 135 8.23 -26.43 10.28
C GLY A 135 9.11 -25.16 10.25
N ARG A 136 8.60 -24.03 10.74
CA ARG A 136 9.32 -22.76 10.92
C ARG A 136 9.10 -22.22 12.32
N GLU A 137 8.95 -23.12 13.28
CA GLU A 137 8.84 -22.78 14.68
C GLU A 137 10.10 -22.04 15.13
N ASP A 138 9.93 -21.07 16.03
CA ASP A 138 11.05 -20.32 16.57
C ASP A 138 11.70 -21.14 17.70
N THR A 139 12.61 -22.03 17.32
CA THR A 139 13.37 -22.87 18.23
C THR A 139 14.83 -22.44 18.27
N GLU A 140 15.50 -22.68 19.40
CA GLU A 140 16.93 -22.41 19.54
C GLU A 140 17.75 -23.17 18.48
N GLU A 141 17.35 -24.40 18.16
CA GLU A 141 17.94 -25.22 17.09
C GLU A 141 17.83 -24.55 15.72
N ARG A 142 16.66 -23.99 15.37
CA ARG A 142 16.49 -23.27 14.10
C ARG A 142 17.34 -22.01 14.08
N ALA A 143 17.40 -21.28 15.18
CA ALA A 143 18.22 -20.07 15.29
C ALA A 143 19.72 -20.39 15.14
N SER A 144 20.21 -21.48 15.74
CA SER A 144 21.61 -21.92 15.58
C SER A 144 21.90 -22.38 14.16
N LEU A 145 21.02 -23.18 13.54
CA LEU A 145 21.15 -23.62 12.15
C LEU A 145 21.15 -22.45 11.16
N LEU A 146 20.33 -21.40 11.39
CA LEU A 146 20.33 -20.21 10.55
C LEU A 146 21.65 -19.44 10.63
N LYS A 147 22.25 -19.34 11.83
CA LYS A 147 23.58 -18.74 12.03
C LYS A 147 24.66 -19.57 11.34
N GLU A 148 24.62 -20.89 11.48
CA GLU A 148 25.57 -21.79 10.82
C GLU A 148 25.45 -21.70 9.29
N LEU A 149 24.22 -21.71 8.76
CA LEU A 149 23.96 -21.56 7.33
C LEU A 149 24.56 -20.26 6.78
N GLN A 150 24.42 -19.15 7.53
CA GLN A 150 25.01 -17.87 7.16
C GLN A 150 26.55 -17.97 7.13
N ALA A 151 27.16 -18.50 8.19
CA ALA A 151 28.62 -18.67 8.26
C ALA A 151 29.15 -19.56 7.11
N LEU A 152 28.45 -20.65 6.78
CA LEU A 152 28.81 -21.54 5.67
C LEU A 152 28.66 -20.85 4.31
N ARG A 153 27.65 -20.00 4.12
CA ARG A 153 27.48 -19.21 2.89
C ARG A 153 28.62 -18.22 2.70
N GLU A 154 29.01 -17.52 3.76
CA GLU A 154 30.14 -16.60 3.75
C GLU A 154 31.46 -17.35 3.46
N LYS A 155 31.70 -18.48 4.14
CA LYS A 155 32.86 -19.33 3.89
C LYS A 155 32.91 -19.84 2.45
N ARG A 156 31.79 -20.31 1.91
CA ARG A 156 31.67 -20.74 0.51
C ARG A 156 32.00 -19.59 -0.45
N SER A 157 31.48 -18.39 -0.20
CA SER A 157 31.76 -17.22 -1.03
C SER A 157 33.25 -16.87 -1.02
N HIS A 158 33.87 -16.88 0.16
CA HIS A 158 35.30 -16.63 0.32
C HIS A 158 36.17 -17.66 -0.40
N LEU A 159 35.84 -18.95 -0.25
CA LEU A 159 36.56 -20.03 -0.93
C LEU A 159 36.41 -19.95 -2.45
N LYS A 160 35.21 -19.64 -2.96
CA LYS A 160 35.00 -19.40 -4.39
C LYS A 160 35.84 -18.23 -4.90
N ALA A 161 35.86 -17.11 -4.18
CA ALA A 161 36.70 -15.96 -4.54
C ALA A 161 38.20 -16.29 -4.51
N LYS A 162 38.64 -17.15 -3.58
CA LYS A 162 40.01 -17.66 -3.58
C LYS A 162 40.31 -18.55 -4.78
N LEU A 163 39.41 -19.48 -5.11
CA LEU A 163 39.59 -20.37 -6.26
C LEU A 163 39.68 -19.60 -7.58
N GLU A 164 38.87 -18.54 -7.74
CA GLU A 164 38.92 -17.70 -8.95
C GLU A 164 40.30 -17.09 -9.18
N LYS A 165 41.04 -16.75 -8.11
CA LYS A 165 42.42 -16.23 -8.24
C LYS A 165 43.40 -17.24 -8.83
N TYR A 166 43.09 -18.53 -8.73
CA TYR A 166 43.95 -19.62 -9.24
C TYR A 166 43.41 -20.24 -10.52
N ARG A 167 42.40 -19.61 -11.15
CA ARG A 167 41.76 -20.14 -12.36
C ARG A 167 42.74 -20.35 -13.52
N GLU A 168 43.73 -19.48 -13.66
CA GLU A 168 44.78 -19.59 -14.69
C GLU A 168 45.91 -20.55 -14.30
N CYS A 169 45.97 -20.97 -13.04
CA CYS A 169 46.93 -21.95 -12.53
C CYS A 169 46.35 -23.37 -12.47
N ASP A 170 45.27 -23.62 -13.21
CA ASP A 170 44.69 -24.96 -13.34
C ASP A 170 45.72 -25.88 -14.03
N PRO A 171 46.08 -27.04 -13.43
CA PRO A 171 47.01 -27.99 -14.05
C PRO A 171 46.65 -28.35 -15.49
N GLU A 172 45.35 -28.45 -15.83
CA GLU A 172 44.93 -28.76 -17.20
C GLU A 172 45.24 -27.61 -18.16
N VAL A 173 45.00 -26.36 -17.74
CA VAL A 173 45.31 -25.15 -18.53
C VAL A 173 46.83 -24.98 -18.68
N ILE A 174 47.61 -25.25 -17.63
CA ILE A 174 49.08 -25.22 -17.69
C ILE A 174 49.60 -26.30 -18.65
N GLU A 175 49.07 -27.52 -18.59
CA GLU A 175 49.48 -28.60 -19.50
C GLU A 175 49.09 -28.32 -20.95
N GLU A 176 47.93 -27.72 -21.20
CA GLU A 176 47.54 -27.27 -22.54
C GLU A 176 48.50 -26.18 -23.07
N MET A 177 48.83 -25.20 -22.24
CA MET A 177 49.80 -24.16 -22.58
C MET A 177 51.18 -24.76 -22.87
N ARG A 178 51.64 -25.75 -22.09
CA ARG A 178 52.90 -26.47 -22.34
C ARG A 178 52.89 -27.18 -23.69
N LYS A 179 51.82 -27.90 -24.01
CA LYS A 179 51.67 -28.58 -25.32
C LYS A 179 51.69 -27.58 -26.47
N SER A 180 50.95 -26.47 -26.34
CA SER A 180 50.94 -25.39 -27.33
C SER A 180 52.34 -24.80 -27.55
N ASN A 181 53.08 -24.57 -26.45
CA ASN A 181 54.46 -24.08 -26.53
C ASN A 181 55.40 -25.05 -27.25
N VAL A 182 55.25 -26.37 -27.06
CA VAL A 182 56.03 -27.37 -27.80
C VAL A 182 55.77 -27.25 -29.31
N THR A 183 54.49 -27.24 -29.71
CA THR A 183 54.13 -27.09 -31.13
C THR A 183 54.61 -25.75 -31.71
N ALA A 184 54.52 -24.66 -30.94
CA ALA A 184 55.02 -23.35 -31.35
C ALA A 184 56.55 -23.36 -31.53
N LYS A 185 57.32 -23.97 -30.62
CA LYS A 185 58.77 -24.13 -30.74
C LYS A 185 59.13 -24.94 -31.99
N GLU A 186 58.48 -26.07 -32.23
CA GLU A 186 58.69 -26.88 -33.43
C GLU A 186 58.35 -26.11 -34.72
N ALA A 187 57.30 -25.30 -34.70
CA ALA A 187 56.92 -24.45 -35.82
C ALA A 187 57.98 -23.37 -36.09
N VAL A 188 58.50 -22.72 -35.05
CA VAL A 188 59.60 -21.74 -35.16
C VAL A 188 60.82 -22.40 -35.80
N SER A 189 61.30 -23.53 -35.27
CA SER A 189 62.46 -24.24 -35.83
C SER A 189 62.26 -24.62 -37.30
N ARG A 190 61.06 -25.09 -37.68
CA ARG A 190 60.73 -25.41 -39.08
C ARG A 190 60.75 -24.18 -39.98
N TRP A 191 60.26 -23.03 -39.51
CA TRP A 191 60.34 -21.80 -40.29
C TRP A 191 61.75 -21.24 -40.36
N THR A 192 62.55 -21.38 -39.29
CA THR A 192 63.99 -21.09 -39.29
C THR A 192 64.73 -21.92 -40.34
N ASP A 193 64.47 -23.24 -40.41
CA ASP A 193 65.00 -24.12 -41.46
C ASP A 193 64.64 -23.62 -42.87
N ASN A 194 63.37 -23.26 -43.07
CA ASN A 194 62.87 -22.77 -44.35
C ASN A 194 63.56 -21.47 -44.76
N VAL A 195 63.76 -20.53 -43.82
CA VAL A 195 64.48 -19.28 -44.06
C VAL A 195 65.92 -19.55 -44.47
N PHE A 196 66.64 -20.40 -43.74
CA PHE A 196 68.01 -20.78 -44.09
C PHE A 196 68.10 -21.51 -45.44
N ALA A 197 67.15 -22.39 -45.74
CA ALA A 197 67.09 -23.11 -47.01
C ALA A 197 66.88 -22.15 -48.20
N ILE A 198 65.95 -21.20 -48.07
CA ILE A 198 65.68 -20.19 -49.12
C ILE A 198 66.90 -19.28 -49.30
N LYS A 199 67.52 -18.82 -48.21
CA LYS A 199 68.74 -18.00 -48.25
C LYS A 199 69.88 -18.74 -48.99
N SER A 200 70.13 -20.00 -48.62
CA SER A 200 71.13 -20.86 -49.28
C SER A 200 70.83 -21.12 -50.76
N TRP A 201 69.56 -21.30 -51.13
CA TRP A 201 69.16 -21.45 -52.52
C TRP A 201 69.34 -20.15 -53.32
N ALA A 202 68.90 -19.01 -52.79
CA ALA A 202 69.02 -17.71 -53.45
C ALA A 202 70.49 -17.33 -53.69
N LYS A 203 71.36 -17.57 -52.71
CA LYS A 203 72.82 -17.43 -52.84
C LYS A 203 73.38 -18.27 -53.97
N ARG A 204 73.02 -19.56 -54.03
CA ARG A 204 73.50 -20.49 -55.08
C ARG A 204 72.96 -20.19 -56.47
N LYS A 205 71.69 -19.80 -56.58
CA LYS A 205 71.01 -19.62 -57.88
C LYS A 205 71.25 -18.26 -58.52
N PHE A 206 71.30 -17.20 -57.71
CA PHE A 206 71.37 -15.81 -58.19
C PHE A 206 72.66 -15.09 -57.80
N GLY A 207 73.55 -15.70 -57.01
CA GLY A 207 74.83 -15.10 -56.60
C GLY A 207 74.68 -13.93 -55.63
N PHE A 208 73.58 -13.86 -54.89
CA PHE A 208 73.36 -12.83 -53.88
C PHE A 208 74.24 -13.06 -52.65
N ASP A 209 74.75 -11.96 -52.07
CA ASP A 209 75.46 -11.97 -50.79
C ASP A 209 74.47 -12.05 -49.61
N ASP A 210 74.86 -12.74 -48.54
CA ASP A 210 74.01 -12.99 -47.38
C ASP A 210 73.56 -11.67 -46.72
N GLY A 211 74.44 -10.68 -46.57
CA GLY A 211 74.11 -9.39 -45.96
C GLY A 211 73.11 -8.58 -46.79
N ARG A 212 73.09 -8.78 -48.11
CA ARG A 212 72.08 -8.15 -48.99
C ARG A 212 70.71 -8.80 -48.82
N ILE A 213 70.66 -10.13 -48.68
CA ILE A 213 69.41 -10.86 -48.45
C ILE A 213 68.84 -10.49 -47.07
N ASP A 214 69.68 -10.53 -46.04
CA ASP A 214 69.26 -10.26 -44.66
C ASP A 214 68.72 -8.84 -44.51
N LYS A 215 69.42 -7.84 -45.06
CA LYS A 215 68.95 -6.45 -45.06
C LYS A 215 67.64 -6.25 -45.85
N ALA A 216 67.45 -6.99 -46.95
CA ALA A 216 66.26 -6.84 -47.79
C ALA A 216 65.00 -7.44 -47.16
N PHE A 217 65.14 -8.56 -46.44
CA PHE A 217 64.04 -9.25 -45.78
C PHE A 217 63.94 -8.96 -44.27
N GLY A 218 64.83 -8.13 -43.73
CA GLY A 218 64.84 -7.76 -42.32
C GLY A 218 65.20 -8.91 -41.39
N ILE A 219 66.12 -9.80 -41.81
CA ILE A 219 66.60 -10.92 -41.01
C ILE A 219 67.69 -10.40 -40.05
N PRO A 220 67.50 -10.50 -38.72
CA PRO A 220 68.49 -10.09 -37.74
C PRO A 220 69.80 -10.90 -37.83
N GLU A 221 70.92 -10.31 -37.39
CA GLU A 221 72.23 -11.01 -37.36
C GLU A 221 72.28 -12.15 -36.35
N ASP A 222 71.47 -12.06 -35.29
CA ASP A 222 71.28 -13.06 -34.23
C ASP A 222 70.11 -14.02 -34.51
N PHE A 223 69.61 -14.05 -35.76
CA PHE A 223 68.53 -14.96 -36.14
C PHE A 223 69.03 -16.42 -36.12
N ASP A 224 68.56 -17.18 -35.13
CA ASP A 224 68.90 -18.58 -34.95
C ASP A 224 67.70 -19.36 -34.36
N TYR A 225 67.89 -20.66 -34.12
CA TYR A 225 66.92 -21.48 -33.40
C TYR A 225 66.69 -20.94 -31.98
N MET A 226 65.45 -21.05 -31.49
CA MET A 226 65.13 -20.76 -30.10
C MET A 226 65.40 -21.98 -29.21
N ASP A 227 66.09 -21.77 -28.09
CA ASP A 227 66.28 -22.76 -27.01
C ASP A 227 64.95 -23.09 -26.28
#